data_AF-A0AAV5ZUM1-F1
#
_entry.id   AF-A0AAV5ZUM1-F1
#
_cell.length_a   1.000
_cell.length_b   1.000
_cell.length_c   1.000
_cell.angle_alpha   90.00
_cell.angle_beta   90.00
_cell.angle_gamma   90.00
#
_symmetry.space_group_name_H-M   'P 1'
#
loop_
_entity.id
_entity.type
_entity.pdbx_description
1 polymer ?
#
loop_
_entity_poly.entity_id
_entity_poly.type
_entity_poly.pdbx_seq_one_letter_code
_entity_poly.pdbx_strand_id
1 'polypeptide(L)' 'MSVPEAARAEVDALLALVRERYGGRLDAEQLAGVRTAIEGIVQAARALRAVRLTNADEPGQPFAPYRADP' A
#
# COMPACT_ATOMS: atom_id res chain seq x y z
N MET A 1 12.54 -10.31 -14.46
CA MET A 1 11.72 -11.10 -13.51
C MET A 1 10.27 -10.72 -13.74
N SER A 2 9.42 -11.66 -14.13
CA SER A 2 8.00 -11.44 -14.37
C SER A 2 7.29 -11.08 -13.06
N VAL A 3 6.37 -10.12 -13.08
CA VAL A 3 5.52 -9.82 -11.92
C VAL A 3 4.61 -11.03 -11.67
N PRO A 4 4.56 -11.59 -10.45
CA PRO A 4 3.68 -12.71 -10.12
C PRO A 4 2.21 -12.37 -10.38
N GLU A 5 1.44 -13.33 -10.88
CA GLU A 5 0.05 -13.11 -11.32
C GLU A 5 -0.84 -12.55 -10.21
N ALA A 6 -0.68 -13.02 -8.98
CA ALA A 6 -1.38 -12.47 -7.82
C ALA A 6 -1.06 -10.99 -7.57
N ALA A 7 0.19 -10.56 -7.78
CA ALA A 7 0.57 -9.16 -7.63
C ALA A 7 -0.02 -8.30 -8.75
N ARG A 8 -0.13 -8.83 -9.97
CA ARG A 8 -0.80 -8.15 -11.08
C ARG A 8 -2.30 -7.98 -10.81
N ALA A 9 -2.96 -9.02 -10.31
CA ALA A 9 -4.37 -8.95 -9.93
C ALA A 9 -4.62 -7.91 -8.81
N GLU A 10 -3.73 -7.84 -7.81
CA GLU A 10 -3.78 -6.83 -6.73
C GLU A 10 -3.63 -5.39 -7.29
N VAL A 11 -2.67 -5.17 -8.20
CA VAL A 11 -2.48 -3.88 -8.88
C VAL A 11 -3.74 -3.47 -9.65
N ASP A 12 -4.30 -4.38 -10.44
CA ASP A 12 -5.47 -4.10 -11.28
C ASP A 12 -6.71 -3.79 -10.43
N ALA A 13 -6.92 -4.51 -9.32
CA ALA A 13 -8.00 -4.27 -8.38
C ALA A 13 -7.86 -2.89 -7.67
N LEU A 14 -6.66 -2.53 -7.22
CA LEU A 14 -6.41 -1.24 -6.59
C LEU A 14 -6.56 -0.08 -7.59
N LEU A 15 -6.11 -0.27 -8.83
CA LEU A 15 -6.28 0.73 -9.88
C LEU A 15 -7.76 0.91 -10.25
N ALA A 16 -8.56 -0.16 -10.25
CA ALA A 16 -10.00 -0.08 -10.45
C ALA A 16 -10.67 0.78 -9.36
N LEU A 17 -10.27 0.61 -8.10
CA LEU A 17 -10.77 1.42 -6.99
C LEU A 17 -10.43 2.91 -7.14
N VAL A 18 -9.22 3.22 -7.60
CA VAL A 18 -8.82 4.61 -7.88
C VAL A 18 -9.68 5.19 -9.01
N ARG A 19 -9.89 4.44 -10.09
CA ARG A 19 -10.70 4.90 -11.23
C ARG A 19 -12.15 5.17 -10.81
N GLU A 20 -12.72 4.29 -10.00
CA GLU A 20 -14.09 4.46 -9.48
C GLU A 20 -14.22 5.75 -8.65
N ARG A 21 -13.26 6.02 -7.76
CA ARG A 21 -13.33 7.16 -6.83
C ARG A 21 -12.86 8.48 -7.41
N TYR A 22 -11.88 8.44 -8.31
CA TYR A 22 -11.11 9.61 -8.73
C TYR A 22 -10.90 9.71 -10.24
N GLY A 23 -11.40 8.75 -11.05
CA GLY A 23 -11.14 8.71 -12.49
C GLY A 23 -11.62 9.97 -13.24
N GLY A 24 -12.70 10.61 -12.78
CA GLY A 24 -13.17 11.88 -13.35
C GLY A 24 -12.27 13.09 -13.07
N ARG A 25 -11.22 12.93 -12.24
CA ARG A 25 -10.25 13.99 -11.87
C ARG A 25 -8.84 13.72 -12.39
N LEU A 26 -8.62 12.60 -13.06
CA LEU A 26 -7.30 12.17 -13.51
C LEU A 26 -7.31 12.02 -15.03
N ASP A 27 -6.34 12.63 -15.68
CA ASP A 27 -6.06 12.33 -17.08
C ASP A 27 -5.35 10.97 -17.23
N ALA A 28 -5.13 10.56 -18.48
CA ALA A 28 -4.53 9.26 -18.79
C ALA A 28 -3.08 9.15 -18.32
N GLU A 29 -2.30 10.24 -18.35
CA GLU A 29 -0.91 10.27 -17.92
C GLU A 29 -0.81 10.14 -16.40
N GLN A 30 -1.63 10.90 -15.69
CA GLN A 30 -1.78 10.82 -14.24
C GLN A 30 -2.22 9.43 -13.80
N LEU A 31 -3.16 8.82 -14.52
CA LEU A 31 -3.63 7.46 -14.23
C LEU A 31 -2.54 6.40 -14.46
N ALA A 32 -1.69 6.58 -15.48
CA ALA A 32 -0.52 5.74 -15.69
C ALA A 32 0.50 5.91 -14.55
N GLY A 33 0.73 7.15 -14.10
CA GLY A 33 1.56 7.43 -12.92
C GLY A 33 1.05 6.75 -11.65
N VAL A 34 -0.27 6.78 -11.41
CA VAL A 34 -0.89 6.08 -10.28
C VAL A 34 -0.69 4.57 -10.38
N ARG A 35 -0.82 3.99 -11.58
CA ARG A 35 -0.54 2.55 -11.78
C ARG A 35 0.89 2.20 -11.37
N THR A 36 1.88 2.96 -11.81
CA THR A 36 3.30 2.78 -11.44
C THR A 36 3.49 2.88 -9.92
N ALA A 37 2.82 3.85 -9.26
CA ALA A 37 2.89 3.99 -7.80
C ALA A 37 2.28 2.77 -7.09
N ILE A 38 1.12 2.28 -7.54
CA ILE A 38 0.48 1.08 -7.00
C ILE A 38 1.38 -0.15 -7.17
N GLU A 39 2.01 -0.33 -8.34
CA GLU A 39 2.97 -1.42 -8.57
C GLU A 39 4.12 -1.40 -7.55
N GLY A 40 4.68 -0.22 -7.27
CA GLY A 40 5.72 -0.04 -6.25
C GLY A 40 5.22 -0.39 -4.83
N ILE A 41 4.02 0.08 -4.47
CA ILE A 41 3.40 -0.22 -3.16
C ILE A 41 3.12 -1.70 -3.00
N VAL A 42 2.55 -2.36 -4.02
CA VAL A 42 2.26 -3.80 -3.98
C VAL A 42 3.56 -4.59 -3.81
N GLN A 43 4.63 -4.21 -4.50
CA GLN A 43 5.93 -4.87 -4.34
C GLN A 43 6.50 -4.69 -2.93
N ALA A 44 6.44 -3.47 -2.38
CA ALA A 44 6.87 -3.20 -1.00
C ALA A 44 6.02 -3.98 0.02
N ALA A 45 4.70 -3.97 -0.14
CA ALA A 45 3.77 -4.69 0.73
C ALA A 45 4.02 -6.21 0.70
N ARG A 46 4.38 -6.77 -0.45
CA ARG A 46 4.78 -8.19 -0.55
C ARG A 46 6.07 -8.47 0.19
N ALA A 47 7.07 -7.59 0.09
CA ALA A 47 8.30 -7.73 0.87
C ALA A 47 8.02 -7.65 2.38
N LEU A 48 7.17 -6.72 2.82
CA LEU A 48 6.76 -6.60 4.23
C LEU A 48 5.98 -7.83 4.71
N ARG A 49 5.02 -8.34 3.93
CA ARG A 49 4.24 -9.55 4.26
C ARG A 49 5.09 -10.82 4.32
N ALA A 50 6.28 -10.83 3.72
CA ALA A 50 7.21 -11.96 3.83
C ALA A 50 7.96 -11.99 5.17
N VAL A 51 7.94 -10.90 5.94
CA VAL A 51 8.53 -10.86 7.29
C VAL A 51 7.57 -11.55 8.26
N ARG A 52 8.05 -12.62 8.90
CA ARG A 52 7.28 -13.32 9.95
C ARG A 52 7.38 -12.54 11.25
N LEU A 53 6.23 -12.04 11.71
CA LEU A 53 6.10 -11.44 13.04
C LEU A 53 5.76 -12.51 14.07
N THR A 54 6.33 -12.36 15.25
CA THR A 54 6.02 -13.06 16.49
C THR A 54 5.12 -12.17 17.35
N ASN A 55 4.49 -12.74 18.38
CA ASN A 55 3.62 -11.96 19.27
C ASN A 55 4.36 -10.85 20.05
N ALA A 56 5.69 -10.92 20.16
CA ALA A 56 6.50 -9.91 20.82
C ALA A 56 6.95 -8.78 19.87
N ASP A 57 6.64 -8.88 18.57
CA ASP A 57 6.89 -7.82 17.61
C ASP A 57 5.77 -6.77 17.67
N GLU A 58 5.81 -5.95 18.73
CA GLU A 58 4.89 -4.84 18.98
C GLU A 58 5.15 -3.67 18.01
N PRO A 59 4.15 -2.78 17.78
CA PRO A 59 4.36 -1.54 17.03
C PRO A 59 5.55 -0.75 17.60
N GLY A 60 6.40 -0.20 16.72
CA GLY A 60 7.67 0.43 17.11
C GLY A 60 7.59 1.57 18.14
N GLN A 61 6.42 2.15 18.36
CA GLN A 61 6.11 2.91 19.58
C GLN A 61 4.71 2.57 20.07
N PRO A 62 4.55 2.11 21.32
CA PRO A 62 3.23 2.09 21.96
C PRO A 62 2.70 3.52 22.09
N PHE A 63 1.38 3.65 21.98
CA PHE A 63 0.71 4.94 22.22
C PHE A 63 1.01 5.43 23.65
N ALA A 64 1.63 6.61 23.76
CA ALA A 64 1.83 7.29 25.04
C ALA A 64 0.78 8.42 25.16
N PRO A 65 -0.24 8.30 26.03
CA PRO A 65 -1.16 9.40 26.27
C PRO A 65 -0.39 10.57 26.89
N TYR A 66 -0.67 11.78 26.41
CA TYR A 66 -0.16 12.99 27.05
C TYR A 66 -0.61 13.04 28.52
N ARG A 67 0.35 13.24 29.42
CA ARG A 67 0.10 13.61 30.81
C ARG A 67 0.76 14.97 31.02
N ALA A 68 -0.01 15.97 31.42
CA ALA A 68 0.59 17.16 32.02
C ALA A 68 1.34 16.68 33.27
N ASP A 69 2.63 17.01 33.39
CA ASP A 69 3.37 16.75 34.62
C ASP A 69 2.64 17.39 35.82
N PRO A 70 2.68 16.75 37.01
CA PRO A 70 2.10 17.32 38.23
C PRO A 70 2.77 18.63 38.66
#